data_AF-A0A2D7QXU9-F1
#
_entry.id   AF-A0A2D7QXU9-F1
#
_cell.length_a   1.000
_cell.length_b   1.000
_cell.length_c   1.000
_cell.angle_alpha   90.00
_cell.angle_beta   90.00
_cell.angle_gamma   90.00
#
_symmetry.space_group_name_H-M   'P 1'
#
loop_
_entity.id
_entity.type
_entity.pdbx_description
1 polymer ?
#
loop_
_entity_poly.entity_id
_entity_poly.type
_entity_poly.pdbx_seq_one_letter_code
_entity_poly.pdbx_strand_id
1 'polypeptide(L)'
;MKKLTILLTFLGMCSATYAKTFDDWSNEDLCRWIDALQVPDPILLEIEIRDLVCLANPEIIEVSIKEPVSSEHGTLFPSPSTNKNTNKHNGSGIRFIFNYKVKL
;
A
#
# COMPACT_ATOMS: atom_id res chain seq x y z
N MET A 1 -51.97 -8.40 12.02
CA MET A 1 -51.54 -7.35 12.99
C MET A 1 -50.07 -7.47 13.39
N LYS A 2 -49.59 -8.63 13.91
CA LYS A 2 -48.19 -8.79 14.39
C LYS A 2 -47.08 -8.49 13.37
N LYS A 3 -47.27 -8.80 12.08
CA LYS A 3 -46.27 -8.51 11.03
C LYS A 3 -46.16 -7.01 10.72
N LEU A 4 -47.26 -6.26 10.83
CA LEU A 4 -47.30 -4.82 10.60
C LEU A 4 -46.61 -4.06 11.74
N THR A 5 -46.79 -4.52 12.99
CA THR A 5 -46.13 -3.91 14.16
C THR A 5 -44.61 -4.07 14.12
N ILE A 6 -44.10 -5.20 13.63
CA ILE A 6 -42.64 -5.44 13.50
C ILE A 6 -42.04 -4.53 12.41
N LEU A 7 -42.76 -4.33 11.30
CA LEU A 7 -42.33 -3.43 10.22
C LEU A 7 -42.27 -1.96 10.71
N LEU A 8 -43.26 -1.54 11.50
CA LEU A 8 -43.32 -0.19 12.05
C LEU A 8 -42.18 0.09 13.06
N THR A 9 -41.80 -0.91 13.86
CA THR A 9 -40.65 -0.78 14.77
C THR A 9 -39.31 -0.71 14.04
N PHE A 10 -39.14 -1.43 12.93
CA PHE A 10 -37.90 -1.38 12.14
C PHE A 10 -37.71 -0.02 11.45
N LEU A 11 -38.79 0.58 10.95
CA LEU A 11 -38.74 1.88 10.28
C LEU A 11 -38.43 3.03 11.26
N GLY A 12 -38.80 2.88 12.54
CA GLY A 12 -38.51 3.85 13.59
C GLY A 12 -37.04 3.89 14.06
N MET A 13 -36.23 2.89 13.69
CA MET A 13 -34.80 2.83 14.07
C MET A 13 -33.86 3.43 13.00
N CYS A 14 -34.40 3.93 11.89
CA CYS A 14 -33.60 4.62 10.88
C CYS A 14 -33.30 6.06 11.34
N SER A 15 -32.27 6.22 12.15
CA SER A 15 -31.67 7.53 12.43
C SER A 15 -31.04 8.07 11.15
N ALA A 16 -31.41 9.28 10.73
CA ALA A 16 -30.70 9.97 9.68
C ALA A 16 -29.26 10.25 10.16
N THR A 17 -28.28 9.62 9.51
CA THR A 17 -26.88 9.99 9.67
C THR A 17 -26.60 11.15 8.73
N TYR A 18 -26.12 12.26 9.29
CA TYR A 18 -25.61 13.37 8.50
C TYR A 18 -24.12 13.10 8.29
N ALA A 19 -23.71 12.97 7.03
CA ALA A 19 -22.30 13.00 6.71
C ALA A 19 -21.78 14.40 7.08
N LYS A 20 -20.85 14.46 8.03
CA LYS A 20 -20.13 15.71 8.30
C LYS A 20 -19.23 16.04 7.11
N THR A 21 -19.05 17.32 6.82
CA THR A 21 -18.09 17.83 5.85
C THR A 21 -16.67 17.36 6.21
N PHE A 22 -15.77 17.37 5.23
CA PHE A 22 -14.37 16.99 5.43
C PHE A 22 -13.54 18.06 6.17
N ASP A 23 -14.16 19.15 6.63
CA ASP A 23 -13.50 20.21 7.41
C ASP A 23 -12.80 19.69 8.66
N ASP A 24 -13.37 18.66 9.31
CA ASP A 24 -12.80 18.06 10.52
C ASP A 24 -11.62 17.11 10.22
N TRP A 25 -11.32 16.82 8.95
CA TRP A 25 -10.27 15.87 8.56
C TRP A 25 -8.92 16.56 8.40
N SER A 26 -7.87 15.90 8.90
CA SER A 26 -6.50 16.36 8.70
C SER A 26 -6.03 16.09 7.27
N ASN A 27 -4.96 16.78 6.87
CA ASN A 27 -4.36 16.58 5.55
C ASN A 27 -3.81 15.15 5.39
N GLU A 28 -3.28 14.55 6.46
CA GLU A 28 -2.81 13.16 6.42
C GLU A 28 -3.97 12.18 6.24
N ASP A 29 -5.11 12.43 6.88
CA ASP A 29 -6.30 11.59 6.76
C ASP A 29 -6.87 11.61 5.34
N LEU A 30 -6.86 12.78 4.68
CA LEU A 30 -7.24 12.90 3.27
C LEU A 30 -6.22 12.20 2.37
N CYS A 31 -4.92 12.45 2.57
CA CYS A 31 -3.88 11.87 1.74
C CYS A 31 -3.80 10.33 1.82
N ARG A 32 -4.20 9.73 2.94
CA ARG A 32 -4.24 8.27 3.09
C ARG A 32 -5.23 7.59 2.13
N TRP A 33 -6.18 8.33 1.56
CA TRP A 33 -7.10 7.80 0.56
C TRP A 33 -6.48 7.69 -0.84
N ILE A 34 -5.39 8.39 -1.14
CA ILE A 34 -4.78 8.38 -2.49
C ILE A 34 -4.27 6.99 -2.87
N ASP A 35 -3.86 6.18 -1.90
CA ASP A 35 -3.39 4.81 -2.15
C ASP A 35 -4.54 3.77 -2.22
N ALA A 36 -5.80 4.19 -2.11
CA ALA A 36 -6.93 3.29 -2.24
C ALA A 36 -7.15 2.88 -3.71
N LEU A 37 -7.62 1.66 -3.95
CA LEU A 37 -7.93 1.15 -5.31
C LEU A 37 -8.90 2.08 -6.07
N GLN A 38 -9.78 2.75 -5.34
CA GLN A 38 -10.68 3.76 -5.88
C GLN A 38 -10.93 4.84 -4.81
N VAL A 39 -10.60 6.09 -5.13
CA VAL A 39 -10.86 7.24 -4.27
C VAL A 39 -12.27 7.76 -4.53
N PRO A 40 -13.11 7.95 -3.49
CA PRO A 40 -14.41 8.60 -3.64
C PRO A 40 -14.28 10.05 -4.14
N ASP A 41 -15.11 10.45 -5.11
CA ASP A 41 -15.10 11.80 -5.69
C ASP A 41 -15.14 12.95 -4.67
N PRO A 42 -15.95 12.89 -3.58
CA PRO A 42 -15.97 13.97 -2.60
C PRO A 42 -14.63 14.18 -1.87
N ILE A 43 -13.85 13.11 -1.68
CA ILE A 43 -12.52 13.18 -1.05
C ILE A 43 -11.51 13.75 -2.04
N LEU A 44 -11.58 13.32 -3.31
CA LEU A 44 -10.70 13.83 -4.37
C LEU A 44 -10.90 15.33 -4.58
N LEU A 45 -12.16 15.78 -4.57
CA LEU A 45 -12.51 17.20 -4.66
C LEU A 45 -11.94 18.01 -3.49
N GLU A 46 -12.00 17.50 -2.27
CA GLU A 46 -11.42 18.19 -1.10
C GLU A 46 -9.90 18.30 -1.16
N ILE A 47 -9.22 17.25 -1.66
CA ILE A 47 -7.77 17.26 -1.89
C ILE A 47 -7.39 18.34 -2.92
N GLU A 48 -8.17 18.46 -4.00
CA GLU A 48 -8.00 19.48 -5.03
C GLU A 48 -8.29 20.90 -4.51
N ILE A 49 -9.39 21.09 -3.79
CA ILE A 49 -9.77 22.39 -3.19
C ILE A 49 -8.69 22.88 -2.22
N ARG A 50 -8.08 21.96 -1.46
CA ARG A 50 -7.01 22.27 -0.50
C ARG A 50 -5.61 22.28 -1.12
N ASP A 51 -5.48 22.00 -2.42
CA ASP A 51 -4.21 21.90 -3.17
C ASP A 51 -3.17 21.02 -2.45
N LEU A 52 -3.62 19.86 -1.95
CA LEU A 52 -2.77 18.96 -1.16
C LEU A 52 -1.86 18.12 -2.06
N VAL A 53 -0.56 18.16 -1.79
CA VAL A 53 0.43 17.28 -2.42
C VAL A 53 0.59 16.01 -1.59
N CYS A 54 -0.20 15.00 -1.93
CA CYS A 54 -0.11 13.67 -1.32
C CYS A 54 0.92 12.82 -2.08
N LEU A 55 1.93 12.29 -1.37
CA LEU A 55 2.82 11.31 -1.97
C LEU A 55 2.08 9.97 -2.04
N ALA A 56 1.67 9.57 -3.24
CA ALA A 56 1.28 8.19 -3.48
C ALA A 56 2.47 7.29 -3.17
N ASN A 57 2.25 6.21 -2.41
CA ASN A 57 3.33 5.28 -2.12
C ASN A 57 3.79 4.66 -3.46
N PRO A 58 5.08 4.74 -3.85
CA PRO A 58 5.57 4.24 -5.15
C PRO A 58 5.68 2.70 -5.21
N GLU A 59 4.76 1.99 -4.58
CA GLU A 59 4.54 0.56 -4.72
C GLU A 59 3.17 0.41 -5.40
N ILE A 60 3.06 0.62 -6.71
CA ILE A 60 3.32 -0.40 -7.71
C ILE A 60 4.11 0.24 -8.87
N ILE A 61 5.43 0.28 -8.76
CA ILE A 61 6.23 0.08 -9.97
C ILE A 61 5.81 -1.31 -10.43
N GLU A 62 5.17 -1.42 -11.60
CA GLU A 62 5.12 -2.67 -12.33
C GLU A 62 6.56 -3.10 -12.57
N VAL A 63 7.17 -3.74 -11.58
CA VAL A 63 8.40 -4.47 -11.74
C VAL A 63 7.99 -5.55 -12.71
N SER A 64 8.24 -5.32 -14.00
CA SER A 64 8.21 -6.34 -15.01
C SER A 64 9.08 -7.45 -14.48
N ILE A 65 8.45 -8.47 -13.87
CA ILE A 65 9.11 -9.69 -13.42
C ILE A 65 9.50 -10.36 -14.72
N LYS A 66 10.64 -9.96 -15.27
CA LYS A 66 11.22 -10.61 -16.43
C LYS A 66 11.46 -12.05 -15.99
N GLU A 67 10.81 -12.99 -16.67
CA GLU A 67 10.92 -14.41 -16.33
C GLU A 67 12.40 -14.79 -16.22
N PRO A 68 12.80 -15.50 -15.15
CA PRO A 68 14.19 -15.89 -14.97
C PRO A 68 14.60 -16.76 -16.16
N VAL A 69 15.69 -16.37 -16.83
CA VAL A 69 16.25 -17.15 -17.93
C VAL A 69 16.74 -18.48 -17.35
N SER A 70 16.11 -19.58 -17.79
CA SER A 70 16.49 -20.92 -17.36
C SER A 70 17.77 -21.33 -18.07
N SER A 71 18.75 -21.80 -17.29
CA SER A 71 19.98 -22.42 -17.79
C SER A 71 20.07 -23.85 -17.27
N GLU A 72 20.84 -24.72 -17.96
CA GLU A 72 21.05 -26.12 -17.58
C GLU A 72 21.55 -26.29 -16.12
N HIS A 73 22.16 -25.23 -15.56
CA HIS A 73 22.74 -25.22 -14.22
C HIS A 73 21.89 -24.42 -13.20
N GLY A 74 20.67 -23.98 -13.56
CA GLY A 74 19.72 -23.28 -12.68
C GLY A 74 19.24 -21.91 -13.19
N THR A 75 18.56 -21.16 -12.32
CA THR A 75 18.04 -19.80 -12.62
C THR A 75 19.15 -18.76 -12.52
N LEU A 76 19.41 -18.05 -13.61
CA LEU A 76 20.31 -16.89 -13.61
C LEU A 76 19.54 -15.67 -13.09
N PHE A 77 19.63 -15.39 -11.79
CA PHE A 77 19.16 -14.13 -11.24
C PHE A 77 20.15 -13.02 -11.61
N PRO A 78 19.74 -11.99 -12.37
CA PRO A 78 20.60 -10.84 -12.60
C PRO A 78 20.83 -10.14 -11.25
N SER A 79 22.06 -10.21 -10.73
CA SER A 79 22.43 -9.48 -9.53
C SER A 79 22.33 -7.97 -9.82
N PRO A 80 21.79 -7.15 -8.89
CA PRO A 80 21.70 -5.71 -9.08
C PRO A 80 23.07 -5.15 -9.45
N SER A 81 23.15 -4.38 -10.54
CA SER A 81 24.39 -3.73 -10.92
C SER A 81 24.81 -2.78 -9.80
N THR A 82 25.96 -3.06 -9.18
CA THR A 82 26.53 -2.18 -8.14
C THR A 82 26.83 -0.82 -8.76
N ASN A 83 26.02 0.19 -8.45
CA ASN A 83 26.38 1.57 -8.73
C ASN A 83 27.53 1.95 -7.77
N LYS A 84 28.75 1.92 -8.29
CA LYS A 84 29.98 2.27 -7.55
C LYS A 84 30.02 3.77 -7.27
N ASN A 85 29.21 4.25 -6.34
CA ASN A 85 29.55 5.45 -5.60
C ASN A 85 30.51 5.05 -4.49
N THR A 86 31.80 5.16 -4.79
CA THR A 86 32.91 4.86 -3.88
C THR A 86 32.98 5.92 -2.77
N ASN A 87 32.16 5.77 -1.73
CA ASN A 87 32.52 6.30 -0.41
C ASN A 87 33.09 5.15 0.41
N LYS A 88 34.42 5.10 0.36
CA LYS A 88 35.30 4.16 1.04
C LYS A 88 35.11 4.29 2.55
N HIS A 89 34.24 3.46 3.14
CA HIS A 89 34.22 3.29 4.58
C HIS A 89 34.99 2.02 4.93
N ASN A 90 36.19 2.21 5.49
CA ASN A 90 36.98 1.14 6.07
C ASN A 90 36.28 0.68 7.36
N GLY A 91 35.40 -0.30 7.26
CA GLY A 91 34.71 -0.87 8.41
C GLY A 91 34.46 -2.35 8.16
N SER A 92 35.09 -3.19 8.99
CA SER A 92 35.01 -4.66 9.03
C SER A 92 33.70 -5.23 8.47
N GLY A 93 33.74 -5.77 7.25
CA GLY A 93 32.60 -6.45 6.64
C GLY A 93 32.20 -7.69 7.44
N ILE A 94 30.90 -7.84 7.67
CA ILE A 94 30.30 -9.00 8.33
C ILE A 94 30.55 -10.28 7.51
N ARG A 95 31.23 -11.26 8.13
CA ARG A 95 31.47 -12.59 7.56
C ARG A 95 30.42 -13.56 8.06
N PHE A 96 29.63 -14.11 7.15
CA PHE A 96 28.74 -15.22 7.45
C PHE A 96 29.40 -16.53 7.00
N ILE A 97 29.57 -17.47 7.93
CA ILE A 97 30.08 -18.82 7.66
C ILE A 97 28.94 -19.79 7.98
N PHE A 98 28.49 -20.53 6.98
CA PHE A 98 27.47 -21.57 7.16
C PHE A 98 28.13 -22.94 7.01
N ASN A 99 28.09 -23.74 8.07
CA ASN A 99 28.44 -25.15 8.02
C ASN A 99 27.14 -25.95 7.95
N TYR A 100 26.93 -26.69 6.86
CA TYR A 100 25.78 -27.59 6.72
C TYR A 100 26.24 -28.99 6.32
N LYS A 101 25.55 -30.00 6.85
CA LYS A 101 25.75 -31.41 6.51
C LYS A 101 24.42 -31.97 6.04
N VAL A 102 24.29 -32.14 4.73
CA VAL A 102 23.12 -32.81 4.16
C VAL A 102 23.24 -34.29 4.51
N LYS A 103 22.20 -34.83 5.15
CA LYS A 103 22.00 -36.28 5.27
C LYS A 103 20.85 -36.64 4.33
N LEU A 104 21.11 -37.56 3.42
CA LEU A 104 20.09 -38.19 2.57
C LEU A 104 19.30 -39.22 3.37
#